data_AF-A0A016W1S9-F1
#
_entry.id   AF-A0A016W1S9-F1
#
_cell.length_a   1.000
_cell.length_b   1.000
_cell.length_c   1.000
_cell.angle_alpha   90.00
_cell.angle_beta   90.00
_cell.angle_gamma   90.00
#
_symmetry.space_group_name_H-M   'P 1'
#
loop_
_entity.id
_entity.type
_entity.pdbx_description
1 polymer ?
#
loop_
_entity_poly.entity_id
_entity_poly.type
_entity_poly.pdbx_seq_one_letter_code
_entity_poly.pdbx_strand_id
1 'polypeptide(L)'
;MDECFRIMNQQSQYIKLTRETPRNGWLPYLNTQLMLRNGVVRVKWYRKESSKNIIVHAASAHPAAVKHAVIRNMLKTAADVCSGETERQESLKQAFSILHSNGYQTKPKRTRKLRDTSSTVERSNKLLLCLPFISDRISAAIRKCLIQAQLHDDVVLTNIPTSNIKRQLVRNRLYDRACTAENCVICPYGKIGDCSKAGVIYEIECSVGHARYIGETGRPLCVRVNEHLASKKTKKLSNTSGET
;
A
#
# COMPACT_ATOMS: atom_id res chain seq x y z
N MET A 1 -8.58 43.02 -2.13
CA MET A 1 -8.45 41.62 -2.61
C MET A 1 -9.11 41.42 -3.96
N ASP A 2 -10.37 41.82 -4.16
CA ASP A 2 -11.05 41.65 -5.46
C ASP A 2 -10.40 42.45 -6.60
N GLU A 3 -9.96 43.66 -6.28
CA GLU A 3 -9.24 44.51 -7.24
C GLU A 3 -7.90 43.91 -7.68
N CYS A 4 -7.13 43.33 -6.76
CA CYS A 4 -5.92 42.56 -7.10
C CYS A 4 -6.24 41.37 -8.00
N PHE A 5 -7.30 40.62 -7.71
CA PHE A 5 -7.71 39.47 -8.54
C PHE A 5 -8.11 39.90 -9.96
N ARG A 6 -8.78 41.06 -10.09
CA ARG A 6 -9.10 41.68 -11.38
C ARG A 6 -7.83 42.04 -12.14
N ILE A 7 -6.91 42.76 -11.51
CA ILE A 7 -5.65 43.21 -12.13
C ILE A 7 -4.79 42.01 -12.58
N MET A 8 -4.68 40.95 -11.75
CA MET A 8 -3.91 39.76 -12.10
C MET A 8 -4.49 39.04 -13.33
N ASN A 9 -5.82 38.98 -13.45
CA ASN A 9 -6.49 38.40 -14.62
C ASN A 9 -6.43 39.26 -15.88
N GLN A 10 -5.94 40.50 -15.79
CA GLN A 10 -5.74 41.37 -16.95
C GLN A 10 -4.34 41.25 -17.56
N GLN A 11 -3.40 40.57 -16.89
CA GLN A 11 -2.00 40.50 -17.34
C GLN A 11 -1.77 39.61 -18.56
N SER A 12 -2.65 38.64 -18.84
CA SER A 12 -2.48 37.70 -19.95
C SER A 12 -3.82 37.25 -20.49
N GLN A 13 -3.92 37.16 -21.82
CA GLN A 13 -5.07 36.57 -22.50
C GLN A 13 -5.07 35.02 -22.46
N TYR A 14 -3.93 34.41 -22.14
CA TYR A 14 -3.77 32.95 -22.17
C TYR A 14 -3.97 32.28 -20.80
N ILE A 15 -3.89 33.03 -19.71
CA ILE A 15 -3.98 32.51 -18.34
C ILE A 15 -5.12 33.21 -17.63
N LYS A 16 -6.08 32.42 -17.14
CA LYS A 16 -7.20 32.91 -16.33
C LYS A 16 -7.12 32.30 -14.94
N LEU A 17 -6.83 33.13 -13.95
CA LEU A 17 -6.85 32.76 -12.55
C LEU A 17 -8.29 32.61 -12.08
N THR A 18 -8.57 31.54 -11.37
CA THR A 18 -9.85 31.30 -10.71
C THR A 18 -9.67 31.41 -9.20
N ARG A 19 -10.76 31.77 -8.51
CA ARG A 19 -10.80 31.86 -7.06
C ARG A 19 -12.09 31.25 -6.57
N GLU A 20 -12.01 30.38 -5.59
CA GLU A 20 -13.18 29.82 -4.92
C GLU A 20 -13.84 30.91 -4.09
N THR A 21 -15.15 31.10 -4.29
CA THR A 21 -15.96 32.05 -3.51
C THR A 21 -17.02 31.30 -2.71
N PRO A 22 -17.33 31.72 -1.48
CA PRO A 22 -18.39 31.10 -0.70
C PRO A 22 -19.74 31.21 -1.43
N ARG A 23 -20.43 30.08 -1.60
CA ARG A 23 -21.82 30.04 -2.11
C ARG A 23 -22.73 29.69 -0.94
N ASN A 24 -23.77 30.50 -0.69
CA ASN A 24 -24.68 30.32 0.46
C ASN A 24 -23.93 30.22 1.81
N GLY A 25 -22.83 30.95 1.96
CA GLY A 25 -21.98 30.92 3.16
C GLY A 25 -21.01 29.74 3.26
N TRP A 26 -21.02 28.81 2.29
CA TRP A 26 -20.13 27.65 2.25
C TRP A 26 -19.02 27.82 1.22
N LEU A 27 -17.77 27.69 1.65
CA LEU A 27 -16.59 27.68 0.80
C LEU A 27 -16.12 26.24 0.55
N PRO A 28 -16.03 25.78 -0.70
CA PRO A 28 -15.45 24.47 -1.00
C PRO A 28 -13.93 24.48 -0.76
N TYR A 29 -13.43 23.46 -0.06
CA TYR A 29 -12.00 23.24 0.14
C TYR A 29 -11.71 21.73 0.10
N LEU A 30 -10.96 21.29 -0.91
CA LEU A 30 -10.68 19.86 -1.13
C LEU A 30 -11.96 19.01 -1.16
N ASN A 31 -12.10 18.09 -0.19
CA ASN A 31 -13.24 17.18 -0.02
C ASN A 31 -14.20 17.66 1.10
N THR A 32 -14.12 18.93 1.48
CA THR A 32 -14.94 19.53 2.54
C THR A 32 -15.52 20.85 2.09
N GLN A 33 -16.58 21.28 2.77
CA GLN A 33 -17.12 22.62 2.70
C GLN A 33 -17.01 23.26 4.07
N LEU A 34 -16.56 24.51 4.09
CA LEU A 34 -16.32 25.29 5.29
C LEU A 34 -17.31 26.45 5.35
N MET A 35 -17.95 26.64 6.50
CA MET A 35 -18.77 27.83 6.78
C MET A 35 -18.30 28.46 8.07
N LEU A 36 -17.91 29.73 8.01
CA LEU A 36 -17.58 30.51 9.19
C LEU A 36 -18.83 31.27 9.64
N ARG A 37 -19.34 30.95 10.84
CA ARG A 37 -20.49 31.64 11.43
C ARG A 37 -20.17 32.00 12.87
N ASN A 38 -20.24 33.30 13.20
CA ASN A 38 -19.99 33.83 14.55
C ASN A 38 -18.65 33.36 15.16
N GLY A 39 -17.58 33.30 14.35
CA GLY A 39 -16.26 32.83 14.79
C GLY A 39 -16.11 31.30 14.89
N VAL A 40 -17.17 30.53 14.67
CA VAL A 40 -17.13 29.06 14.66
C VAL A 40 -17.06 28.53 13.23
N VAL A 41 -16.11 27.64 12.98
CA VAL A 41 -15.98 26.94 11.69
C VAL A 41 -16.84 25.69 11.70
N ARG A 42 -17.81 25.62 10.79
CA ARG A 42 -18.58 24.41 10.51
C ARG A 42 -18.04 23.74 9.27
N VAL A 43 -17.82 22.44 9.36
CA VAL A 43 -17.30 21.61 8.27
C VAL A 43 -18.33 20.56 7.91
N LYS A 44 -18.51 20.32 6.62
CA LYS A 44 -19.23 19.15 6.10
C LYS A 44 -18.49 18.48 4.97
N TRP A 45 -18.78 17.21 4.75
CA TRP A 45 -18.20 16.47 3.64
C TRP A 45 -18.72 17.02 2.31
N TYR A 46 -17.83 17.13 1.33
CA TYR A 46 -18.17 17.69 0.02
C TYR A 46 -17.51 16.89 -1.10
N ARG A 47 -18.26 16.73 -2.19
CA ARG A 47 -17.76 16.20 -3.45
C ARG A 47 -17.77 17.34 -4.46
N LYS A 48 -16.60 17.62 -5.03
CA LYS A 48 -16.44 18.61 -6.10
C LYS A 48 -17.39 18.32 -7.25
N GLU A 49 -17.92 19.36 -7.88
CA GLU A 49 -18.84 19.24 -9.02
C GLU A 49 -18.23 18.43 -10.19
N SER A 50 -16.90 18.50 -10.38
CA SER A 50 -16.17 17.70 -11.37
C SER A 50 -16.08 16.21 -11.05
N SER A 51 -16.40 15.79 -9.83
CA SER A 51 -16.39 14.39 -9.44
C SER A 51 -17.59 13.65 -10.01
N LYS A 52 -17.34 12.65 -10.85
CA LYS A 52 -18.35 11.70 -11.33
C LYS A 52 -18.87 10.74 -10.24
N ASN A 53 -18.33 10.83 -9.02
CA ASN A 53 -18.68 9.98 -7.88
C ASN A 53 -18.57 8.48 -8.18
N ILE A 54 -17.60 8.10 -9.01
CA ILE A 54 -17.30 6.71 -9.33
C ILE A 54 -16.44 6.13 -8.22
N ILE A 55 -16.90 5.03 -7.64
CA ILE A 55 -16.12 4.18 -6.73
C ILE A 55 -16.02 2.78 -7.33
N VAL A 56 -15.36 1.85 -6.63
CA VAL A 56 -15.34 0.44 -7.05
C VAL A 56 -16.79 -0.04 -7.17
N HIS A 57 -17.22 -0.42 -8.38
CA HIS A 57 -18.60 -0.84 -8.60
C HIS A 57 -18.90 -2.16 -7.89
N ALA A 58 -20.12 -2.35 -7.41
CA ALA A 58 -20.53 -3.55 -6.67
C ALA A 58 -20.32 -4.85 -7.49
N ALA A 59 -20.62 -4.80 -8.79
CA ALA A 59 -20.47 -5.91 -9.74
C ALA A 59 -19.03 -6.15 -10.23
N SER A 60 -18.05 -5.36 -9.79
CA SER A 60 -16.66 -5.55 -10.22
C SER A 60 -16.04 -6.84 -9.65
N ALA A 61 -15.05 -7.38 -10.36
CA ALA A 61 -14.29 -8.58 -9.99
C ALA A 61 -13.34 -8.39 -8.79
N HIS A 62 -13.34 -7.21 -8.16
CA HIS A 62 -12.51 -6.95 -6.98
C HIS A 62 -12.95 -7.82 -5.79
N PRO A 63 -11.99 -8.25 -4.93
CA PRO A 63 -12.31 -8.98 -3.71
C PRO A 63 -13.34 -8.25 -2.83
N ALA A 64 -14.25 -9.01 -2.20
CA ALA A 64 -15.29 -8.44 -1.34
C ALA A 64 -14.72 -7.58 -0.20
N ALA A 65 -13.56 -7.96 0.34
CA ALA A 65 -12.87 -7.20 1.38
C ALA A 65 -12.51 -5.78 0.92
N VAL A 66 -12.03 -5.62 -0.33
CA VAL A 66 -11.69 -4.31 -0.91
C VAL A 66 -12.94 -3.46 -1.09
N LYS A 67 -14.00 -4.03 -1.66
CA LYS A 67 -15.31 -3.36 -1.81
C LYS A 67 -15.85 -2.87 -0.46
N HIS A 68 -15.81 -3.71 0.57
CA HIS A 68 -16.23 -3.33 1.92
C HIS A 68 -15.32 -2.24 2.52
N ALA A 69 -14.02 -2.29 2.30
CA ALA A 69 -13.09 -1.28 2.80
C ALA A 69 -13.36 0.09 2.19
N VAL A 70 -13.58 0.16 0.87
CA VAL A 70 -13.93 1.41 0.17
C VAL A 70 -15.20 2.02 0.74
N ILE A 71 -16.28 1.22 0.88
CA ILE A 71 -17.56 1.68 1.43
C ILE A 71 -17.38 2.19 2.86
N ARG A 72 -16.71 1.40 3.71
CA ARG A 72 -16.50 1.73 5.12
C ARG A 72 -15.72 3.02 5.27
N ASN A 73 -14.63 3.16 4.52
CA ASN A 73 -13.79 4.36 4.56
C ASN A 73 -14.57 5.58 4.08
N MET A 74 -15.35 5.46 3.02
CA MET A 74 -16.16 6.58 2.52
C MET A 74 -17.20 7.06 3.55
N LEU A 75 -17.96 6.13 4.14
CA LEU A 75 -18.96 6.46 5.15
C LEU A 75 -18.32 7.04 6.42
N LYS A 76 -17.20 6.46 6.85
CA LYS A 76 -16.44 6.94 8.01
C LYS A 76 -15.94 8.36 7.77
N THR A 77 -15.28 8.63 6.63
CA THR A 77 -14.80 9.97 6.29
C THR A 77 -15.95 10.97 6.19
N ALA A 78 -17.08 10.60 5.59
CA ALA A 78 -18.25 11.49 5.50
C ALA A 78 -18.80 11.86 6.89
N ALA A 79 -18.73 10.94 7.87
CA ALA A 79 -19.17 11.19 9.23
C ALA A 79 -18.16 12.00 10.06
N ASP A 80 -16.89 11.59 10.04
CA ASP A 80 -15.84 12.11 10.92
C ASP A 80 -15.42 13.55 10.58
N VAL A 81 -15.56 13.94 9.31
CA VAL A 81 -15.22 15.30 8.83
C VAL A 81 -16.22 16.36 9.28
N CYS A 82 -17.44 15.95 9.68
CA CYS A 82 -18.52 16.88 9.97
C CYS A 82 -18.42 17.44 11.39
N SER A 83 -18.60 18.76 11.54
CA SER A 83 -18.58 19.41 12.86
C SER A 83 -19.88 19.29 13.64
N GLY A 84 -21.01 19.08 12.96
CA GLY A 84 -22.34 19.05 13.56
C GLY A 84 -23.19 17.88 13.09
N GLU A 85 -24.23 17.54 13.86
CA GLU A 85 -25.10 16.40 13.55
C GLU A 85 -25.88 16.60 12.25
N THR A 86 -26.35 17.82 11.99
CA THR A 86 -27.08 18.15 10.76
C THR A 86 -26.18 17.99 9.53
N GLU A 87 -24.96 18.53 9.57
CA GLU A 87 -23.95 18.33 8.51
C GLU A 87 -23.62 16.86 8.29
N ARG A 88 -23.54 16.10 9.39
CA ARG A 88 -23.24 14.66 9.36
C ARG A 88 -24.34 13.88 8.65
N GLN A 89 -25.61 14.19 8.95
CA GLN A 89 -26.75 13.55 8.28
C GLN A 89 -26.81 13.89 6.78
N GLU A 90 -26.58 15.15 6.41
CA GLU A 90 -26.48 15.55 4.99
C GLU A 90 -25.36 14.79 4.26
N SER A 91 -24.18 14.73 4.87
CA SER A 91 -23.00 14.07 4.31
C SER A 91 -23.19 12.57 4.15
N LEU A 92 -23.83 11.92 5.13
CA LEU A 92 -24.18 10.51 5.05
C LEU A 92 -25.23 10.25 3.96
N LYS A 93 -26.26 11.09 3.85
CA LYS A 93 -27.26 10.98 2.78
C LYS A 93 -26.61 11.07 1.39
N GLN A 94 -25.67 12.00 1.22
CA GLN A 94 -24.88 12.10 0.00
C GLN A 94 -24.03 10.84 -0.24
N ALA A 95 -23.34 10.33 0.78
CA ALA A 95 -22.53 9.12 0.67
C ALA A 95 -23.39 7.90 0.27
N PHE A 96 -24.57 7.74 0.85
CA PHE A 96 -25.51 6.67 0.49
C PHE A 96 -26.03 6.81 -0.95
N SER A 97 -26.31 8.04 -1.42
CA SER A 97 -26.68 8.28 -2.82
C SER A 97 -25.56 7.81 -3.78
N ILE A 98 -24.30 8.08 -3.44
CA ILE A 98 -23.13 7.63 -4.22
C ILE A 98 -22.99 6.10 -4.17
N LEU A 99 -23.19 5.48 -3.01
CA LEU A 99 -23.18 4.01 -2.90
C LEU A 99 -24.25 3.38 -3.80
N HIS A 100 -25.46 3.93 -3.76
CA HIS A 100 -26.58 3.44 -4.55
C HIS A 100 -26.30 3.54 -6.05
N SER A 101 -25.76 4.67 -6.53
CA SER A 101 -25.41 4.84 -7.95
C SER A 101 -24.30 3.90 -8.42
N ASN A 102 -23.47 3.38 -7.51
CA ASN A 102 -22.40 2.42 -7.80
C ASN A 102 -22.82 0.95 -7.56
N GLY A 103 -24.13 0.68 -7.51
CA GLY A 103 -24.70 -0.67 -7.43
C GLY A 103 -24.71 -1.27 -6.03
N TYR A 104 -24.37 -0.51 -4.99
CA TYR A 104 -24.46 -0.97 -3.62
C TYR A 104 -25.87 -0.79 -3.08
N GLN A 105 -26.65 -1.86 -3.13
CA GLN A 105 -27.98 -1.88 -2.53
C GLN A 105 -27.88 -2.01 -1.00
N THR A 106 -28.60 -1.14 -0.29
CA THR A 106 -28.89 -1.31 1.13
C THR A 106 -29.81 -2.51 1.28
N LYS A 107 -29.25 -3.73 1.33
CA LYS A 107 -30.06 -4.89 1.72
C LYS A 107 -30.67 -4.58 3.09
N PRO A 108 -31.97 -4.85 3.31
CA PRO A 108 -32.51 -4.83 4.66
C PRO A 108 -31.59 -5.69 5.51
N LYS A 109 -31.16 -5.18 6.66
CA LYS A 109 -30.38 -5.95 7.62
C LYS A 109 -31.20 -7.20 7.91
N ARG A 110 -30.89 -8.33 7.26
CA ARG A 110 -31.11 -9.62 7.92
C ARG A 110 -30.30 -9.45 9.18
N THR A 111 -31.00 -9.29 10.29
CA THR A 111 -30.48 -9.44 11.64
C THR A 111 -29.66 -10.72 11.59
N ARG A 112 -28.36 -10.58 11.36
CA ARG A 112 -27.43 -11.57 11.84
C ARG A 112 -27.69 -11.50 13.33
N LYS A 113 -28.38 -12.52 13.86
CA LYS A 113 -28.32 -12.81 15.29
C LYS A 113 -26.85 -12.58 15.64
N LEU A 114 -26.60 -11.63 16.55
CA LEU A 114 -25.32 -11.56 17.21
C LEU A 114 -25.07 -13.00 17.66
N ARG A 115 -24.14 -13.69 16.98
CA ARG A 115 -23.53 -14.84 17.61
C ARG A 115 -22.81 -14.20 18.76
N ASP A 116 -23.36 -14.44 19.93
CA ASP A 116 -22.74 -14.16 21.20
C ASP A 116 -21.30 -14.68 21.08
N THR A 117 -20.35 -13.77 20.92
CA THR A 117 -18.93 -14.07 21.02
C THR A 117 -18.60 -14.08 22.51
N SER A 118 -19.30 -14.95 23.24
CA SER A 118 -18.87 -15.46 24.53
C SER A 118 -17.91 -16.62 24.24
N SER A 119 -16.66 -16.26 23.97
CA SER A 119 -15.48 -17.13 24.21
C SER A 119 -14.22 -16.37 23.81
N THR A 120 -13.80 -15.47 24.69
CA THR A 120 -12.38 -15.26 24.95
C THR A 120 -11.85 -16.54 25.62
N VAL A 121 -11.88 -17.68 24.90
CA VAL A 121 -11.20 -18.89 25.32
C VAL A 121 -9.82 -18.82 24.69
N GLU A 122 -8.83 -18.74 25.56
CA GLU A 122 -7.41 -18.74 25.27
C GLU A 122 -7.08 -19.73 24.16
N ARG A 123 -6.52 -19.22 23.05
CA ARG A 123 -6.13 -20.02 21.87
C ARG A 123 -4.79 -20.71 22.09
N SER A 124 -4.60 -21.35 23.23
CA SER A 124 -3.30 -21.89 23.64
C SER A 124 -3.01 -23.32 23.16
N ASN A 125 -4.00 -24.11 22.73
CA ASN A 125 -3.75 -25.54 22.39
C ASN A 125 -4.48 -26.07 21.12
N LYS A 126 -4.66 -25.27 20.06
CA LYS A 126 -5.25 -25.79 18.80
C LYS A 126 -4.17 -26.31 17.84
N LEU A 127 -4.31 -27.55 17.38
CA LEU A 127 -3.47 -28.18 16.36
C LEU A 127 -3.74 -27.55 14.98
N LEU A 128 -2.67 -27.26 14.25
CA LEU A 128 -2.74 -26.64 12.92
C LEU A 128 -2.75 -27.71 11.83
N LEU A 129 -3.85 -27.79 11.09
CA LEU A 129 -3.91 -28.56 9.85
C LEU A 129 -3.51 -27.65 8.68
N CYS A 130 -2.27 -27.80 8.23
CA CYS A 130 -1.69 -26.98 7.16
C CYS A 130 -1.86 -27.65 5.80
N LEU A 131 -2.68 -27.08 4.93
CA LEU A 131 -2.89 -27.59 3.56
C LEU A 131 -2.64 -26.48 2.52
N PRO A 132 -2.06 -26.79 1.35
CA PRO A 132 -1.96 -25.82 0.26
C PRO A 132 -3.37 -25.39 -0.19
N PHE A 133 -3.53 -24.10 -0.48
CA PHE A 133 -4.81 -23.60 -0.99
C PHE A 133 -5.11 -24.17 -2.38
N ILE A 134 -6.18 -24.97 -2.49
CA ILE A 134 -6.64 -25.55 -3.78
C ILE A 134 -7.83 -24.76 -4.32
N SER A 135 -8.90 -24.62 -3.55
CA SER A 135 -10.06 -23.78 -3.87
C SER A 135 -10.91 -23.50 -2.64
N ASP A 136 -11.79 -22.49 -2.73
CA ASP A 136 -12.77 -22.20 -1.68
C ASP A 136 -13.73 -23.36 -1.44
N ARG A 137 -14.16 -24.05 -2.50
CA ARG A 137 -15.05 -25.22 -2.42
C ARG A 137 -14.42 -26.34 -1.61
N ILE A 138 -13.16 -26.66 -1.89
CA ILE A 138 -12.42 -27.72 -1.19
C ILE A 138 -12.13 -27.31 0.26
N SER A 139 -11.69 -26.07 0.48
CA SER A 139 -11.47 -25.55 1.85
C SER A 139 -12.74 -25.59 2.70
N ALA A 140 -13.90 -25.29 2.09
CA ALA A 140 -15.20 -25.36 2.76
C ALA A 140 -15.61 -26.81 3.04
N ALA A 141 -15.37 -27.74 2.11
CA ALA A 141 -15.63 -29.16 2.31
C ALA A 141 -14.79 -29.72 3.47
N ILE A 142 -13.50 -29.41 3.53
CA ILE A 142 -12.61 -29.83 4.62
C ILE A 142 -13.06 -29.26 5.96
N ARG A 143 -13.41 -27.97 6.02
CA ARG A 143 -13.99 -27.37 7.24
C ARG A 143 -15.27 -28.08 7.67
N LYS A 144 -16.12 -28.48 6.72
CA LYS A 144 -17.35 -29.24 7.00
C LYS A 144 -17.04 -30.63 7.56
N CYS A 145 -16.04 -31.32 7.03
CA CYS A 145 -15.57 -32.61 7.56
C CYS A 145 -15.01 -32.48 8.99
N LEU A 146 -14.23 -31.43 9.27
CA LEU A 146 -13.71 -31.18 10.63
C LEU A 146 -14.83 -30.93 11.64
N ILE A 147 -15.89 -30.21 11.24
CA ILE A 147 -17.08 -30.00 12.08
C ILE A 147 -17.83 -31.31 12.30
N GLN A 148 -18.02 -32.11 11.25
CA GLN A 148 -18.71 -33.41 11.34
C GLN A 148 -17.94 -34.41 12.22
N ALA A 149 -16.61 -34.35 12.21
CA ALA A 149 -15.74 -35.15 13.06
C ALA A 149 -15.59 -34.59 14.49
N GLN A 150 -16.31 -33.51 14.84
CA GLN A 150 -16.22 -32.79 16.13
C GLN A 150 -14.86 -32.15 16.44
N LEU A 151 -13.90 -32.18 15.53
CA LEU A 151 -12.54 -31.63 15.67
C LEU A 151 -12.43 -30.10 15.51
N HIS A 152 -13.55 -29.39 15.42
CA HIS A 152 -13.59 -27.95 15.18
C HIS A 152 -12.99 -27.08 16.29
N ASP A 153 -12.97 -27.60 17.53
CA ASP A 153 -12.37 -26.92 18.67
C ASP A 153 -10.87 -27.19 18.79
N ASP A 154 -10.41 -28.36 18.34
CA ASP A 154 -9.02 -28.80 18.45
C ASP A 154 -8.17 -28.47 17.21
N VAL A 155 -8.77 -28.45 16.01
CA VAL A 155 -8.03 -28.34 14.74
C VAL A 155 -8.42 -27.08 13.97
N VAL A 156 -7.41 -26.26 13.66
CA VAL A 156 -7.57 -25.07 12.82
C VAL A 156 -6.98 -25.34 11.43
N LEU A 157 -7.84 -25.33 10.41
CA LEU A 157 -7.41 -25.38 9.01
C LEU A 157 -6.71 -24.07 8.63
N THR A 158 -5.40 -24.16 8.38
CA THR A 158 -4.60 -23.04 7.86
C THR A 158 -4.20 -23.34 6.43
N ASN A 159 -4.55 -22.44 5.52
CA ASN A 159 -4.11 -22.54 4.14
C ASN A 159 -2.66 -22.09 4.05
N ILE A 160 -1.75 -23.01 3.73
CA ILE A 160 -0.39 -22.65 3.36
C ILE A 160 -0.52 -21.85 2.05
N PRO A 161 -0.10 -20.57 2.03
CA PRO A 161 -0.11 -19.80 0.79
C PRO A 161 0.72 -20.57 -0.23
N THR A 162 0.07 -20.99 -1.31
CA THR A 162 0.79 -21.52 -2.47
C THR A 162 1.79 -20.45 -2.86
N SER A 163 3.06 -20.86 -3.06
CA SER A 163 4.13 -19.96 -3.46
C SER A 163 3.61 -19.06 -4.58
N ASN A 164 3.56 -17.74 -4.34
CA ASN A 164 3.04 -16.80 -5.32
C ASN A 164 3.68 -17.06 -6.70
N ILE A 165 2.94 -16.78 -7.78
CA ILE A 165 3.45 -16.96 -9.16
C ILE A 165 4.86 -16.38 -9.30
N LYS A 166 5.15 -15.24 -8.64
CA LYS A 166 6.49 -14.69 -8.57
C LYS A 166 7.53 -15.68 -8.01
N ARG A 167 7.30 -16.33 -6.85
CA ARG A 167 8.18 -17.36 -6.28
C ARG A 167 8.25 -18.61 -7.14
N GLN A 168 7.15 -19.02 -7.79
CA GLN A 168 7.15 -20.17 -8.69
C GLN A 168 7.94 -19.92 -9.98
N LEU A 169 7.78 -18.74 -10.58
CA LEU A 169 8.50 -18.34 -11.79
C LEU A 169 9.96 -17.96 -11.49
N VAL A 170 10.25 -17.39 -10.31
CA VAL A 170 11.61 -17.03 -9.90
C VAL A 170 12.39 -18.25 -9.38
N ARG A 171 11.73 -19.39 -9.10
CA ARG A 171 12.42 -20.66 -8.79
C ARG A 171 13.30 -21.16 -9.93
N ASN A 172 13.09 -20.72 -11.18
CA ASN A 172 13.98 -21.03 -12.29
C ASN A 172 15.34 -20.32 -12.25
N ARG A 173 15.58 -19.40 -11.30
CA ARG A 173 16.93 -18.85 -11.06
C ARG A 173 17.83 -19.76 -10.23
N LEU A 174 17.38 -20.96 -9.84
CA LEU A 174 18.23 -21.95 -9.18
C LEU A 174 19.42 -22.37 -10.06
N TYR A 175 19.33 -22.19 -11.37
CA TYR A 175 20.36 -22.50 -12.36
C TYR A 175 21.09 -21.27 -12.93
N ASP A 176 20.76 -20.05 -12.52
CA ASP A 176 21.49 -18.83 -12.90
C ASP A 176 22.76 -18.67 -12.04
N ARG A 177 23.54 -19.75 -11.89
CA ARG A 177 24.83 -19.76 -11.15
C ARG A 177 26.03 -19.44 -12.05
N ALA A 178 25.79 -18.92 -13.24
CA ALA A 178 26.87 -18.48 -14.11
C ALA A 178 27.14 -16.99 -13.89
N CYS A 179 28.39 -16.65 -13.57
CA CYS A 179 28.86 -15.28 -13.73
C CYS A 179 28.89 -14.98 -15.23
N THR A 180 28.03 -14.08 -15.70
CA THR A 180 27.98 -13.66 -17.11
C THR A 180 28.96 -12.54 -17.46
N ALA A 181 29.75 -12.06 -16.49
CA ALA A 181 30.72 -10.99 -16.71
C ALA A 181 32.07 -11.56 -17.19
N GLU A 182 32.56 -11.07 -18.33
CA GLU A 182 33.82 -11.49 -18.97
C GLU A 182 35.07 -11.19 -18.12
N ASN A 183 34.99 -10.28 -17.14
CA ASN A 183 36.08 -9.94 -16.21
C ASN A 183 35.54 -9.63 -14.80
N CYS A 184 34.91 -10.61 -14.16
CA CYS A 184 34.39 -10.41 -12.82
C CYS A 184 35.53 -10.27 -11.80
N VAL A 185 35.54 -9.17 -11.03
CA VAL A 185 36.52 -8.94 -9.95
C VAL A 185 36.28 -9.79 -8.71
N ILE A 186 35.12 -10.46 -8.60
CA ILE A 186 34.71 -11.22 -7.40
C ILE A 186 34.91 -12.72 -7.59
N CYS A 187 34.56 -13.26 -8.76
CA CYS A 187 34.64 -14.70 -9.00
C CYS A 187 36.05 -15.31 -8.84
N PRO A 188 37.16 -14.61 -9.11
CA PRO A 188 38.50 -15.14 -8.85
C PRO A 188 38.80 -15.37 -7.35
N TYR A 189 38.14 -14.62 -6.46
CA TYR A 189 38.37 -14.68 -5.01
C TYR A 189 37.25 -15.42 -4.24
N GLY A 190 36.21 -15.89 -4.94
CA GLY A 190 35.03 -16.53 -4.35
C GLY A 190 34.57 -17.74 -5.16
N LYS A 191 33.36 -18.27 -4.87
CA LYS A 191 32.78 -19.34 -5.71
C LYS A 191 32.11 -18.70 -6.93
N ILE A 192 32.17 -19.40 -8.07
CA ILE A 192 31.50 -18.99 -9.30
C ILE A 192 30.00 -18.77 -9.02
N GLY A 193 29.52 -17.55 -9.31
CA GLY A 193 28.14 -17.12 -9.06
C GLY A 193 27.92 -16.35 -7.74
N ASP A 194 28.91 -16.29 -6.83
CA ASP A 194 28.80 -15.47 -5.62
C ASP A 194 28.68 -13.97 -5.92
N CYS A 195 29.23 -13.55 -7.06
CA CYS A 195 29.13 -12.19 -7.57
C CYS A 195 27.68 -11.69 -7.73
N SER A 196 26.74 -12.60 -8.00
CA SER A 196 25.34 -12.27 -8.30
C SER A 196 24.43 -12.34 -7.08
N LYS A 197 24.95 -12.74 -5.91
CA LYS A 197 24.17 -12.81 -4.67
C LYS A 197 23.85 -11.41 -4.14
N ALA A 198 22.63 -11.24 -3.64
CA ALA A 198 22.14 -10.01 -3.01
C ALA A 198 21.68 -10.31 -1.58
N GLY A 199 21.69 -9.30 -0.71
CA GLY A 199 21.40 -9.47 0.72
C GLY A 199 22.53 -10.18 1.47
N VAL A 200 23.78 -9.99 1.03
CA VAL A 200 24.97 -10.62 1.61
C VAL A 200 25.80 -9.61 2.39
N ILE A 201 26.48 -10.11 3.41
CA ILE A 201 27.55 -9.40 4.12
C ILE A 201 28.87 -9.80 3.44
N TYR A 202 29.74 -8.82 3.20
CA TYR A 202 31.04 -9.04 2.57
C TYR A 202 32.14 -8.29 3.31
N GLU A 203 33.36 -8.80 3.19
CA GLU A 203 34.59 -8.22 3.74
C GLU A 203 35.53 -7.87 2.58
N ILE A 204 36.14 -6.68 2.64
CA ILE A 204 37.21 -6.24 1.74
C ILE A 204 38.46 -6.04 2.58
N GLU A 205 39.49 -6.82 2.30
CA GLU A 205 40.79 -6.68 2.94
C GLU A 205 41.78 -5.96 2.01
N CYS A 206 42.56 -5.05 2.59
CA CYS A 206 43.68 -4.42 1.89
C CYS A 206 44.95 -5.26 2.05
N SER A 207 45.48 -5.77 0.94
CA SER A 207 46.70 -6.58 0.91
C SER A 207 47.96 -5.86 1.39
N VAL A 208 47.98 -4.52 1.36
CA VAL A 208 49.16 -3.71 1.73
C VAL A 208 49.09 -3.16 3.16
N GLY A 209 47.89 -3.06 3.74
CA GLY A 209 47.69 -2.32 5.00
C GLY A 209 46.92 -3.06 6.10
N HIS A 210 46.59 -4.35 5.91
CA HIS A 210 45.75 -5.16 6.82
C HIS A 210 44.42 -4.52 7.27
N ALA A 211 44.02 -3.42 6.62
CA ALA A 211 42.77 -2.73 6.88
C ALA A 211 41.63 -3.56 6.30
N ARG A 212 40.61 -3.80 7.13
CA ARG A 212 39.43 -4.59 6.78
C ARG A 212 38.19 -3.70 6.78
N TYR A 213 37.36 -3.85 5.75
CA TYR A 213 36.08 -3.17 5.62
C TYR A 213 34.97 -4.22 5.50
N ILE A 214 34.00 -4.19 6.41
CA ILE A 214 32.82 -5.07 6.38
C ILE A 214 31.62 -4.24 5.95
N GLY A 215 30.86 -4.74 4.98
CA GLY A 215 29.67 -4.06 4.48
C GLY A 215 28.53 -5.02 4.18
N GLU A 216 27.30 -4.51 4.20
CA GLU A 216 26.12 -5.20 3.71
C GLU A 216 25.67 -4.63 2.36
N THR A 217 25.00 -5.46 1.55
CA THR A 217 24.41 -5.01 0.29
C THR A 217 23.08 -5.69 0.00
N GLY A 218 22.05 -4.87 -0.26
CA GLY A 218 20.79 -5.34 -0.84
C GLY A 218 20.87 -5.55 -2.37
N ARG A 219 21.91 -5.04 -3.03
CA ARG A 219 22.17 -5.22 -4.47
C ARG A 219 23.16 -6.38 -4.70
N PRO A 220 23.26 -6.93 -5.92
CA PRO A 220 24.26 -7.95 -6.26
C PRO A 220 25.68 -7.51 -5.86
N LEU A 221 26.44 -8.41 -5.26
CA LEU A 221 27.76 -8.13 -4.69
C LEU A 221 28.73 -7.51 -5.71
N CYS A 222 28.73 -7.98 -6.96
CA CYS A 222 29.58 -7.43 -8.02
C CYS A 222 29.34 -5.94 -8.29
N VAL A 223 28.06 -5.51 -8.25
CA VAL A 223 27.69 -4.11 -8.46
C VAL A 223 28.23 -3.26 -7.31
N ARG A 224 28.02 -3.70 -6.07
CA ARG A 224 28.46 -2.97 -4.88
C ARG A 224 29.99 -2.81 -4.83
N VAL A 225 30.74 -3.86 -5.15
CA VAL A 225 32.20 -3.80 -5.16
C VAL A 225 32.72 -2.92 -6.30
N ASN A 226 32.10 -2.96 -7.49
CA ASN A 226 32.45 -2.06 -8.57
C ASN A 226 32.20 -0.58 -8.22
N GLU A 227 31.13 -0.26 -7.50
CA GLU A 227 30.90 1.10 -6.96
C GLU A 227 32.02 1.53 -6.00
N HIS A 228 32.46 0.63 -5.12
CA HIS A 228 33.61 0.89 -4.23
C HIS A 228 34.93 1.09 -4.99
N LEU A 229 35.18 0.30 -6.03
CA LEU A 229 36.38 0.45 -6.87
C LEU A 229 36.33 1.75 -7.70
N ALA A 230 35.16 2.08 -8.26
CA ALA A 230 34.95 3.31 -9.02
C ALA A 230 35.15 4.55 -8.14
N SER A 231 34.55 4.58 -6.95
CA SER A 231 34.73 5.71 -6.01
C SER A 231 36.19 5.93 -5.60
N LYS A 232 36.99 4.86 -5.47
CA LYS A 232 38.45 4.97 -5.22
C LYS A 232 39.21 5.53 -6.44
N LYS A 233 38.83 5.14 -7.67
CA LYS A 233 39.41 5.72 -8.89
C LYS A 233 39.12 7.22 -8.99
N THR A 234 37.89 7.64 -8.70
CA THR A 234 37.51 9.06 -8.75
C THR A 234 38.20 9.91 -7.67
N LYS A 235 38.38 9.39 -6.46
CA LYS A 235 39.13 10.07 -5.38
C LYS A 235 40.62 10.28 -5.69
N LYS A 236 41.22 9.43 -6.54
CA LYS A 236 42.59 9.67 -7.02
C LYS A 236 42.66 10.84 -8.01
N LEU A 237 41.63 11.05 -8.83
CA LEU A 237 41.57 12.18 -9.78
C LEU A 237 41.36 13.53 -9.10
N SER A 238 40.68 13.59 -7.95
CA SER A 238 40.48 14.84 -7.21
C SER A 238 41.73 15.32 -6.45
N ASN A 239 42.76 14.47 -6.33
CA ASN A 239 43.97 14.76 -5.55
C ASN A 239 45.20 15.00 -6.42
N THR A 240 45.06 15.14 -7.74
CA THR A 240 46.18 15.41 -8.68
C THR A 240 45.95 16.65 -9.54
N SER A 241 45.21 17.64 -9.03
CA SER A 241 45.03 18.94 -9.68
C SER A 241 45.21 20.07 -8.67
N GLY A 242 46.46 20.35 -8.31
CA GLY A 242 46.80 21.47 -7.45
C GLY A 242 48.18 21.32 -6.82
N GLU A 243 49.24 21.36 -7.63
CA GLU A 243 50.59 21.74 -7.19
C GLU A 243 51.46 22.05 -8.41
N THR A 244 51.43 23.34 -8.79
CA THR A 244 52.52 24.28 -9.18
C THR A 244 51.96 25.34 -10.09
#